data_AF-A0A382JYD5-F1
#
_entry.id   AF-A0A382JYD5-F1
#
_cell.length_a   1.000
_cell.length_b   1.000
_cell.length_c   1.000
_cell.angle_alpha   90.00
_cell.angle_beta   90.00
_cell.angle_gamma   90.00
#
_symmetry.space_group_name_H-M   'P 1'
#
loop_
_entity.id
_entity.type
_entity.pdbx_description
1 polymer ?
#
loop_
_entity_poly.entity_id
_entity_poly.type
_entity_poly.pdbx_seq_one_letter_code
_entity_poly.pdbx_strand_id
1 'polypeptide(L)'
;MVDKTRKLGILCLTWMLMTLAPVPMLADESGQLEIMVKALNRIESEAAQVNILRGILGGLSGRRDVPTPKSWPALNAKLSASENGDLRSLARQLSQIFGDESANRAALATLRNATAEPEARRSALKSLLGQRHPDVPAVLESFLGQPLRLEAIRAYAVYDYAQAPAILLRRYPKFDPIARRAVVETLASRKSYARSLLKALDRGKVAKNEVPAYVARSLKTLLGKEFEKVYGEVREVSADKGKLMVQYKAKILSPAMEKADASRGRAIYQRTCAACHVMYGEGGKI
;
A
#
# COMPACT_ATOMS: atom_id res chain seq x y z
N MET A 1 -25.71 61.30 -52.78
CA MET A 1 -27.02 60.88 -53.33
C MET A 1 -27.15 59.37 -53.19
N VAL A 2 -28.18 58.94 -52.46
CA VAL A 2 -29.06 57.78 -52.69
C VAL A 2 -28.43 56.39 -52.88
N ASP A 3 -28.53 55.62 -51.80
CA ASP A 3 -29.08 54.25 -51.66
C ASP A 3 -29.18 53.30 -52.87
N LYS A 4 -28.67 52.07 -52.69
CA LYS A 4 -29.17 50.85 -53.35
C LYS A 4 -28.77 49.57 -52.60
N THR A 5 -29.62 49.16 -51.66
CA THR A 5 -30.24 47.81 -51.52
C THR A 5 -29.48 46.53 -51.97
N ARG A 6 -29.29 45.64 -50.98
CA ARG A 6 -29.55 44.17 -50.93
C ARG A 6 -28.92 43.21 -51.96
N LYS A 7 -28.14 42.25 -51.43
CA LYS A 7 -28.28 40.76 -51.55
C LYS A 7 -27.23 40.08 -50.63
N LEU A 8 -27.66 39.50 -49.50
CA LEU A 8 -27.91 38.06 -49.23
C LEU A 8 -26.63 37.19 -49.08
N GLY A 9 -26.44 36.62 -47.88
CA GLY A 9 -25.46 35.55 -47.64
C GLY A 9 -25.27 35.18 -46.16
N ILE A 10 -26.32 34.59 -45.56
CA ILE A 10 -26.34 33.42 -44.63
C ILE A 10 -25.08 33.16 -43.77
N LEU A 11 -25.28 33.13 -42.44
CA LEU A 11 -24.72 32.22 -41.40
C LEU A 11 -24.31 32.94 -40.11
N CYS A 12 -25.20 32.96 -39.12
CA CYS A 12 -24.82 32.95 -37.70
C CYS A 12 -25.99 32.39 -36.89
N LEU A 13 -26.15 31.05 -36.94
CA LEU A 13 -27.01 30.36 -35.99
C LEU A 13 -26.25 30.24 -34.66
N THR A 14 -26.77 30.97 -33.69
CA THR A 14 -26.56 30.90 -32.25
C THR A 14 -26.25 29.49 -31.72
N TRP A 15 -25.01 29.31 -31.27
CA TRP A 15 -24.57 28.16 -30.49
C TRP A 15 -24.74 28.48 -29.00
N MET A 16 -25.94 28.24 -28.47
CA MET A 16 -26.19 28.28 -27.02
C MET A 16 -26.51 26.85 -26.56
N LEU A 17 -25.49 25.99 -26.54
CA LEU A 17 -25.57 24.73 -25.82
C LEU A 17 -25.40 25.02 -24.33
N MET A 18 -26.47 24.81 -23.57
CA MET A 18 -26.44 24.66 -22.12
C MET A 18 -25.43 23.54 -21.77
N THR A 19 -24.28 23.94 -21.23
CA THR A 19 -23.38 23.01 -20.53
C THR A 19 -23.98 22.72 -19.16
N LEU A 20 -24.90 21.75 -19.09
CA LEU A 20 -25.17 21.03 -17.85
C LEU A 20 -23.92 20.22 -17.51
N ALA A 21 -23.02 20.82 -16.73
CA ALA A 21 -21.96 20.07 -16.09
C ALA A 21 -22.61 19.04 -15.15
N PRO A 22 -22.26 17.76 -15.22
CA PRO A 22 -22.76 16.78 -14.26
C PRO A 22 -22.22 17.17 -12.89
N VAL A 23 -23.11 17.62 -12.00
CA VAL A 23 -22.81 17.71 -10.57
C VAL A 23 -22.44 16.30 -10.12
N PRO A 24 -21.27 16.04 -9.52
CA PRO A 24 -21.01 14.76 -8.89
C PRO A 24 -21.92 14.69 -7.67
N MET A 25 -23.08 14.07 -7.85
CA MET A 25 -23.93 13.65 -6.75
C MET A 25 -23.21 12.49 -6.05
N LEU A 26 -22.24 12.83 -5.20
CA LEU A 26 -21.85 11.99 -4.09
C LEU A 26 -23.07 11.97 -3.15
N ALA A 27 -24.05 11.14 -3.49
CA ALA A 27 -25.06 10.73 -2.53
C ALA A 27 -24.31 10.23 -1.29
N ASP A 28 -24.83 10.52 -0.10
CA ASP A 28 -24.29 9.99 1.14
C ASP A 28 -24.44 8.45 1.14
N GLU A 29 -23.46 7.77 0.52
CA GLU A 29 -23.44 6.31 0.32
C GLU A 29 -23.40 5.57 1.65
N SER A 30 -22.84 6.20 2.68
CA SER A 30 -22.86 5.71 4.07
C SER A 30 -24.31 5.65 4.58
N GLY A 31 -25.09 6.70 4.28
CA GLY A 31 -26.52 6.74 4.51
C GLY A 31 -27.29 5.66 3.73
N GLN A 32 -26.91 5.37 2.47
CA GLN A 32 -27.55 4.33 1.67
C GLN A 32 -27.31 2.92 2.24
N LEU A 33 -26.07 2.60 2.61
CA LEU A 33 -25.73 1.32 3.22
C LEU A 33 -26.47 1.14 4.57
N GLU A 34 -26.55 2.20 5.37
CA GLU A 34 -27.35 2.20 6.60
C GLU A 34 -28.83 1.92 6.32
N ILE A 35 -29.42 2.56 5.30
CA ILE A 35 -30.81 2.30 4.89
C ILE A 35 -31.00 0.84 4.50
N MET A 36 -30.09 0.26 3.71
CA MET A 36 -30.15 -1.15 3.29
C MET A 36 -30.07 -2.11 4.48
N VAL A 37 -29.12 -1.88 5.39
CA VAL A 37 -28.97 -2.69 6.62
C VAL A 37 -30.19 -2.55 7.53
N LYS A 38 -30.75 -1.35 7.66
CA LYS A 38 -31.97 -1.10 8.42
C LYS A 38 -33.19 -1.77 7.80
N ALA A 39 -33.30 -1.79 6.46
CA ALA A 39 -34.38 -2.47 5.75
C ALA A 39 -34.28 -4.00 5.92
N LEU A 40 -33.08 -4.57 5.83
CA LEU A 40 -32.82 -6.00 6.04
C LEU A 40 -33.35 -6.52 7.38
N ASN A 41 -33.28 -5.72 8.45
CA ASN A 41 -33.83 -6.09 9.76
C ASN A 41 -35.34 -6.38 9.73
N ARG A 42 -36.08 -5.79 8.78
CA ARG A 42 -37.54 -5.92 8.63
C ARG A 42 -37.95 -7.02 7.65
N ILE A 43 -37.01 -7.61 6.91
CA ILE A 43 -37.30 -8.67 5.94
C ILE A 43 -37.34 -10.00 6.69
N GLU A 44 -38.44 -10.73 6.53
CA GLU A 44 -38.63 -12.05 7.16
C GLU A 44 -38.16 -13.21 6.26
N SER A 45 -38.21 -13.03 4.93
CA SER A 45 -37.76 -14.07 3.98
C SER A 45 -36.23 -14.22 4.03
N GLU A 46 -35.76 -15.37 4.50
CA GLU A 46 -34.33 -15.69 4.51
C GLU A 46 -33.71 -15.69 3.11
N ALA A 47 -34.43 -16.20 2.10
CA ALA A 47 -33.96 -16.19 0.71
C ALA A 47 -33.73 -14.76 0.20
N ALA A 48 -34.63 -13.83 0.53
CA ALA A 48 -34.45 -12.42 0.21
C ALA A 48 -33.26 -11.80 0.97
N GLN A 49 -33.11 -12.12 2.27
CA GLN A 49 -31.97 -11.66 3.06
C GLN A 49 -30.64 -12.15 2.49
N VAL A 50 -30.53 -13.44 2.12
CA VAL A 50 -29.32 -14.02 1.51
C VAL A 50 -28.95 -13.26 0.23
N ASN A 51 -29.91 -13.03 -0.67
CA ASN A 51 -29.65 -12.35 -1.94
C ASN A 51 -29.18 -10.91 -1.74
N ILE A 52 -29.80 -10.17 -0.81
CA ILE A 52 -29.41 -8.78 -0.52
C ILE A 52 -28.03 -8.74 0.15
N LEU A 53 -27.76 -9.62 1.14
CA LEU A 53 -26.46 -9.68 1.81
C LEU A 53 -25.33 -10.06 0.84
N ARG A 54 -25.59 -10.96 -0.12
CA ARG A 54 -24.66 -11.25 -1.23
C ARG A 54 -24.44 -10.02 -2.12
N GLY A 55 -25.50 -9.28 -2.43
CA GLY A 55 -25.41 -8.02 -3.17
C GLY A 55 -24.59 -6.96 -2.44
N ILE A 56 -24.78 -6.79 -1.12
CA ILE A 56 -23.98 -5.91 -0.29
C ILE A 56 -22.53 -6.37 -0.29
N LEU A 57 -22.26 -7.65 0.00
CA LEU A 57 -20.91 -8.19 0.01
C LEU A 57 -20.19 -8.01 -1.33
N GLY A 58 -20.88 -8.27 -2.44
CA GLY A 58 -20.36 -8.04 -3.79
C GLY A 58 -20.10 -6.56 -4.06
N GLY A 59 -21.01 -5.68 -3.65
CA GLY A 59 -20.86 -4.23 -3.78
C GLY A 59 -19.76 -3.64 -2.90
N LEU A 60 -19.49 -4.25 -1.75
CA LEU A 60 -18.40 -3.88 -0.83
C LEU A 60 -17.07 -4.52 -1.20
N SER A 61 -17.05 -5.51 -2.09
CA SER A 61 -15.81 -6.17 -2.51
C SER A 61 -14.88 -5.16 -3.19
N GLY A 62 -13.68 -5.02 -2.65
CA GLY A 62 -12.71 -4.02 -3.10
C GLY A 62 -13.03 -2.57 -2.72
N ARG A 63 -14.16 -2.29 -2.04
CA ARG A 63 -14.43 -0.97 -1.46
C ARG A 63 -13.61 -0.75 -0.19
N ARG A 64 -13.30 0.52 0.06
CA ARG A 64 -12.51 1.00 1.20
C ARG A 64 -13.29 2.13 1.87
N ASP A 65 -12.93 2.47 3.10
CA ASP A 65 -13.54 3.56 3.87
C ASP A 65 -15.04 3.38 4.13
N VAL A 66 -15.52 2.13 4.15
CA VAL A 66 -16.92 1.80 4.40
C VAL A 66 -17.20 1.90 5.90
N PRO A 67 -17.95 2.90 6.39
CA PRO A 67 -18.27 2.97 7.81
C PRO A 67 -19.19 1.79 8.15
N THR A 68 -18.96 1.20 9.33
CA THR A 68 -19.87 0.20 9.87
C THR A 68 -21.25 0.84 10.05
N PRO A 69 -22.30 0.29 9.43
CA PRO A 69 -23.65 0.80 9.59
C PRO A 69 -24.07 0.75 11.06
N LYS A 70 -24.74 1.78 11.55
CA LYS A 70 -25.23 1.87 12.95
C LYS A 70 -26.20 0.73 13.26
N SER A 71 -27.00 0.31 12.28
CA SER A 71 -27.93 -0.81 12.43
C SER A 71 -27.26 -2.20 12.30
N TRP A 72 -25.98 -2.27 11.93
CA TRP A 72 -25.27 -3.54 11.70
C TRP A 72 -25.17 -4.43 12.94
N PRO A 73 -24.81 -3.95 14.14
CA PRO A 73 -24.63 -4.84 15.30
C PRO A 73 -25.88 -5.65 15.64
N ALA A 74 -27.06 -5.01 15.60
CA ALA A 74 -28.34 -5.67 15.84
C ALA A 74 -28.67 -6.70 14.75
N LEU A 75 -28.47 -6.34 13.47
CA LEU A 75 -28.71 -7.27 12.36
C LEU A 75 -27.75 -8.47 12.44
N ASN A 76 -26.47 -8.23 12.70
CA ASN A 76 -25.45 -9.27 12.80
C ASN A 76 -25.76 -10.28 13.91
N ALA A 77 -26.26 -9.82 15.06
CA ALA A 77 -26.68 -10.69 16.15
C ALA A 77 -27.83 -11.62 15.72
N LYS A 78 -28.85 -11.09 15.02
CA LYS A 78 -29.96 -11.87 14.47
C LYS A 78 -29.47 -12.89 13.43
N LEU A 79 -28.66 -12.45 12.46
CA LEU A 79 -28.17 -13.29 11.37
C LEU A 79 -27.23 -14.40 11.86
N SER A 80 -26.39 -14.12 12.86
CA SER A 80 -25.46 -15.11 13.42
C SER A 80 -26.18 -16.22 14.20
N ALA A 81 -27.38 -15.94 14.72
CA ALA A 81 -28.22 -16.90 15.43
C ALA A 81 -29.20 -17.67 14.52
N SER A 82 -29.31 -17.33 13.23
CA SER A 82 -30.18 -18.06 12.28
C SER A 82 -29.70 -19.51 12.10
N GLU A 83 -30.65 -20.43 11.91
CA GLU A 83 -30.36 -21.83 11.54
C GLU A 83 -29.81 -21.96 10.11
N ASN A 84 -29.99 -20.93 9.27
CA ASN A 84 -29.49 -20.88 7.91
C ASN A 84 -27.97 -20.63 7.84
N GLY A 85 -27.24 -21.61 7.31
CA GLY A 85 -25.77 -21.54 7.19
C GLY A 85 -25.26 -20.41 6.29
N ASP A 86 -26.01 -20.04 5.25
CA ASP A 86 -25.63 -18.97 4.32
C ASP A 86 -25.69 -17.60 5.01
N LEU A 87 -26.75 -17.35 5.79
CA LEU A 87 -26.90 -16.10 6.56
C LEU A 87 -25.77 -15.94 7.57
N ARG A 88 -25.44 -16.99 8.33
CA ARG A 88 -24.29 -16.97 9.27
C ARG A 88 -22.97 -16.71 8.56
N SER A 89 -22.77 -17.31 7.39
CA SER A 89 -21.53 -17.13 6.60
C SER A 89 -21.38 -15.69 6.09
N LEU A 90 -22.44 -15.13 5.51
CA LEU A 90 -22.45 -13.75 4.99
C LEU A 90 -22.29 -12.72 6.12
N ALA A 91 -22.94 -12.94 7.27
CA ALA A 91 -22.81 -12.08 8.43
C ALA A 91 -21.37 -12.01 8.96
N ARG A 92 -20.66 -13.15 9.01
CA ARG A 92 -19.24 -13.19 9.40
C ARG A 92 -18.35 -12.43 8.42
N GLN A 93 -18.55 -12.61 7.11
CA GLN A 93 -17.74 -11.94 6.08
C GLN A 93 -17.92 -10.42 6.12
N LEU A 94 -19.17 -9.94 6.23
CA LEU A 94 -19.44 -8.51 6.35
C LEU A 94 -18.90 -7.93 7.67
N SER A 95 -19.02 -8.65 8.78
CA SER A 95 -18.44 -8.22 10.07
C SER A 95 -16.93 -8.08 9.99
N GLN A 96 -16.24 -8.98 9.28
CA GLN A 96 -14.81 -8.86 9.05
C GLN A 96 -14.48 -7.59 8.25
N ILE A 97 -15.17 -7.34 7.13
CA ILE A 97 -14.97 -6.14 6.30
C ILE A 97 -15.13 -4.87 7.14
N PHE A 98 -16.23 -4.75 7.88
CA PHE A 98 -16.50 -3.58 8.73
C PHE A 98 -15.48 -3.44 9.88
N GLY A 99 -15.03 -4.56 10.45
CA GLY A 99 -14.01 -4.58 11.50
C GLY A 99 -12.65 -4.11 11.02
N ASP A 100 -12.16 -4.67 9.91
CA ASP A 100 -10.88 -4.32 9.29
C ASP A 100 -10.84 -2.83 8.92
N GLU A 101 -11.95 -2.35 8.37
CA GLU A 101 -12.12 -0.96 7.93
C GLU A 101 -12.16 0.01 9.13
N SER A 102 -12.86 -0.33 10.21
CA SER A 102 -12.80 0.44 11.46
C SER A 102 -11.38 0.47 12.06
N ALA A 103 -10.67 -0.66 12.04
CA ALA A 103 -9.29 -0.75 12.53
C ALA A 103 -8.33 0.12 11.68
N ASN A 104 -8.52 0.14 10.36
CA ASN A 104 -7.74 0.97 9.45
C ASN A 104 -7.92 2.46 9.69
N ARG A 105 -9.16 2.92 9.87
CA ARG A 105 -9.42 4.32 10.23
C ARG A 105 -8.77 4.71 11.57
N ALA A 106 -8.89 3.85 12.58
CA ALA A 106 -8.25 4.09 13.88
C ALA A 106 -6.71 4.15 13.77
N ALA A 107 -6.12 3.25 12.98
CA ALA A 107 -4.68 3.25 12.72
C ALA A 107 -4.24 4.51 11.94
N LEU A 108 -4.99 4.94 10.92
CA LEU A 108 -4.72 6.19 10.20
C LEU A 108 -4.82 7.42 11.11
N ALA A 109 -5.85 7.48 11.97
CA ALA A 109 -6.01 8.55 12.95
C ALA A 109 -4.81 8.59 13.91
N THR A 110 -4.38 7.44 14.42
CA THR A 110 -3.21 7.31 15.29
C THR A 110 -1.95 7.76 14.57
N LEU A 111 -1.75 7.32 13.33
CA LEU A 111 -0.58 7.65 12.52
C LEU A 111 -0.48 9.17 12.25
N ARG A 112 -1.61 9.81 11.94
CA ARG A 112 -1.75 11.25 11.69
C ARG A 112 -1.65 12.10 12.96
N ASN A 113 -1.89 11.54 14.14
CA ASN A 113 -1.81 12.26 15.40
C ASN A 113 -0.34 12.53 15.80
N ALA A 114 0.10 13.79 15.69
CA ALA A 114 1.45 14.21 16.05
C ALA A 114 1.78 14.08 17.54
N THR A 115 0.76 14.10 18.42
CA THR A 115 0.92 13.97 19.87
C THR A 115 0.81 12.53 20.36
N ALA A 116 0.52 11.56 19.48
CA ALA A 116 0.52 10.15 19.85
C ALA A 116 1.94 9.63 20.07
N GLU A 117 2.08 8.69 21.00
CA GLU A 117 3.35 8.05 21.32
C GLU A 117 4.04 7.48 20.05
N PRO A 118 5.36 7.67 19.88
CA PRO A 118 6.10 7.17 18.72
C PRO A 118 5.88 5.69 18.41
N GLU A 119 5.81 4.84 19.44
CA GLU A 119 5.61 3.40 19.27
C GLU A 119 4.19 3.05 18.81
N ALA A 120 3.18 3.80 19.26
CA ALA A 120 1.81 3.65 18.80
C ALA A 120 1.70 4.01 17.31
N ARG A 121 2.35 5.11 16.90
CA ARG A 121 2.42 5.54 15.50
C ARG A 121 3.17 4.53 14.62
N ARG A 122 4.27 3.95 15.13
CA ARG A 122 5.03 2.90 14.45
C ARG A 122 4.19 1.64 14.26
N SER A 123 3.47 1.21 15.29
CA SER A 123 2.56 0.06 15.23
C SER A 123 1.42 0.28 14.23
N ALA A 124 0.83 1.48 14.24
CA ALA A 124 -0.20 1.87 13.28
C ALA A 124 0.32 1.85 11.84
N LEU A 125 1.50 2.45 11.59
CA LEU A 125 2.14 2.42 10.27
C LEU A 125 2.40 0.97 9.82
N LYS A 126 2.93 0.12 10.71
CA LYS A 126 3.19 -1.30 10.40
C LYS A 126 1.92 -2.04 10.00
N SER A 127 0.82 -1.85 10.74
CA SER A 127 -0.48 -2.46 10.43
C SER A 127 -0.99 -2.02 9.05
N LEU A 128 -0.99 -0.72 8.78
CA LEU A 128 -1.45 -0.15 7.51
C LEU A 128 -0.58 -0.59 6.31
N LEU A 129 0.73 -0.76 6.51
CA LEU A 129 1.64 -1.28 5.50
C LEU A 129 1.38 -2.75 5.18
N GLY A 130 1.10 -3.57 6.21
CA GLY A 130 0.72 -4.98 6.03
C GLY A 130 -0.53 -5.14 5.16
N GLN A 131 -1.45 -4.19 5.28
CA GLN A 131 -2.69 -4.12 4.49
C GLN A 131 -2.55 -3.32 3.19
N ARG A 132 -1.37 -2.74 2.92
CA ARG A 132 -1.11 -1.84 1.78
C ARG A 132 -2.16 -0.72 1.65
N HIS A 133 -2.54 -0.14 2.78
CA HIS A 133 -3.58 0.89 2.82
C HIS A 133 -3.22 2.09 1.91
N PRO A 134 -4.10 2.51 0.99
CA PRO A 134 -3.78 3.45 -0.10
C PRO A 134 -3.47 4.88 0.35
N ASP A 135 -3.97 5.29 1.52
CA ASP A 135 -3.76 6.62 2.08
C ASP A 135 -2.38 6.83 2.69
N VAL A 136 -1.66 5.74 2.99
CA VAL A 136 -0.37 5.82 3.68
C VAL A 136 0.64 6.69 2.92
N PRO A 137 0.88 6.52 1.59
CA PRO A 137 1.88 7.30 0.87
C PRO A 137 1.75 8.81 0.98
N ALA A 138 0.50 9.31 1.02
CA ALA A 138 0.21 10.73 1.10
C ALA A 138 0.62 11.34 2.45
N VAL A 139 0.59 10.56 3.53
CA VAL A 139 0.97 11.04 4.88
C VAL A 139 2.44 10.81 5.21
N LEU A 140 3.14 9.92 4.50
CA LEU A 140 4.52 9.53 4.80
C LEU A 140 5.51 10.71 4.82
N GLU A 141 5.30 11.74 4.00
CA GLU A 141 6.22 12.88 3.92
C GLU A 141 6.34 13.62 5.27
N SER A 142 5.23 13.71 6.01
CA SER A 142 5.20 14.35 7.34
C SER A 142 6.05 13.59 8.38
N PHE A 143 6.35 12.31 8.14
CA PHE A 143 7.11 11.44 9.03
C PHE A 143 8.58 11.32 8.66
N LEU A 144 9.06 12.10 7.68
CA LEU A 144 10.49 12.16 7.35
C LEU A 144 11.30 12.95 8.40
N GLY A 145 10.62 13.60 9.34
CA GLY A 145 11.19 14.05 10.61
C GLY A 145 11.41 12.89 11.58
N GLN A 146 12.21 13.09 12.63
CA GLN A 146 12.27 12.11 13.72
C GLN A 146 10.90 12.06 14.44
N PRO A 147 10.49 10.92 15.03
CA PRO A 147 11.24 9.67 15.22
C PRO A 147 11.01 8.57 14.16
N LEU A 148 10.02 8.70 13.25
CA LEU A 148 9.61 7.63 12.31
C LEU A 148 10.30 7.70 10.92
N ARG A 149 11.41 8.45 10.82
CA ARG A 149 12.07 8.75 9.53
C ARG A 149 12.39 7.50 8.72
N LEU A 150 13.01 6.49 9.33
CA LEU A 150 13.48 5.30 8.60
C LEU A 150 12.32 4.45 8.11
N GLU A 151 11.29 4.29 8.95
CA GLU A 151 10.06 3.58 8.64
C GLU A 151 9.32 4.28 7.51
N ALA A 152 9.24 5.62 7.54
CA ALA A 152 8.60 6.40 6.50
C ALA A 152 9.33 6.32 5.15
N ILE A 153 10.67 6.38 5.15
CA ILE A 153 11.47 6.18 3.94
C ILE A 153 11.19 4.80 3.35
N ARG A 154 11.31 3.73 4.16
CA ARG A 154 11.12 2.35 3.70
C ARG A 154 9.69 2.05 3.27
N ALA A 155 8.70 2.70 3.89
CA ALA A 155 7.29 2.54 3.55
C ALA A 155 7.00 2.90 2.08
N TYR A 156 7.70 3.87 1.49
CA TYR A 156 7.55 4.18 0.07
C TYR A 156 7.91 3.01 -0.86
N ALA A 157 8.73 2.05 -0.42
CA ALA A 157 9.06 0.86 -1.21
C ALA A 157 7.89 -0.11 -1.34
N VAL A 158 6.84 0.02 -0.52
CA VAL A 158 5.62 -0.81 -0.59
C VAL A 158 4.68 -0.34 -1.69
N TYR A 159 4.66 0.96 -1.98
CA TYR A 159 3.67 1.61 -2.83
C TYR A 159 4.24 2.11 -4.15
N ASP A 160 3.43 2.12 -5.20
CA ASP A 160 3.77 2.80 -6.47
C ASP A 160 3.31 4.26 -6.46
N TYR A 161 4.00 5.05 -5.65
CA TYR A 161 3.73 6.46 -5.44
C TYR A 161 4.71 7.31 -6.23
N ALA A 162 4.27 7.80 -7.39
CA ALA A 162 5.12 8.52 -8.35
C ALA A 162 5.91 9.70 -7.75
N GLN A 163 5.41 10.29 -6.67
CA GLN A 163 6.01 11.46 -6.01
C GLN A 163 7.12 11.07 -5.02
N ALA A 164 7.20 9.80 -4.59
CA ALA A 164 8.15 9.34 -3.58
C ALA A 164 9.61 9.70 -3.91
N PRO A 165 10.12 9.48 -5.15
CA PRO A 165 11.50 9.85 -5.47
C PRO A 165 11.78 11.34 -5.32
N ALA A 166 10.86 12.20 -5.74
CA ALA A 166 11.04 13.64 -5.61
C ALA A 166 11.06 14.07 -4.13
N ILE A 167 10.15 13.52 -3.32
CA ILE A 167 10.05 13.78 -1.87
C ILE A 167 11.35 13.38 -1.14
N LEU A 168 11.85 12.17 -1.42
CA LEU A 168 13.04 11.61 -0.76
C LEU A 168 14.32 12.31 -1.24
N LEU A 169 14.50 12.45 -2.55
CA LEU A 169 15.71 13.07 -3.11
C LEU A 169 15.82 14.54 -2.72
N ARG A 170 14.71 15.29 -2.59
CA ARG A 170 14.75 16.68 -2.11
C ARG A 170 15.42 16.81 -0.73
N ARG A 171 15.19 15.85 0.17
CA ARG A 171 15.70 15.86 1.55
C ARG A 171 17.03 15.12 1.72
N TYR A 172 17.42 14.31 0.74
CA TYR A 172 18.61 13.46 0.78
C TYR A 172 19.88 14.11 1.37
N PRO A 173 20.26 15.35 0.98
CA PRO A 173 21.49 15.98 1.52
C PRO A 173 21.44 16.21 3.03
N LYS A 174 20.24 16.38 3.61
CA LYS A 174 20.03 16.62 5.05
C LYS A 174 19.93 15.34 5.88
N PHE A 175 19.86 14.18 5.23
CA PHE A 175 19.78 12.90 5.93
C PHE A 175 21.15 12.45 6.42
N ASP A 176 21.16 11.81 7.59
CA ASP A 176 22.30 11.05 8.10
C ASP A 176 22.60 9.83 7.20
N PRO A 177 23.78 9.20 7.35
CA PRO A 177 24.17 8.07 6.51
C PRO A 177 23.20 6.87 6.54
N ILE A 178 22.51 6.64 7.67
CA ILE A 178 21.55 5.53 7.80
C ILE A 178 20.30 5.82 6.96
N ALA A 179 19.76 7.04 7.07
CA ALA A 179 18.61 7.48 6.29
C ALA A 179 18.94 7.60 4.79
N ARG A 180 20.14 8.07 4.41
CA ARG A 180 20.59 8.09 3.01
C ARG A 180 20.63 6.68 2.40
N ARG A 181 21.16 5.69 3.13
CA ARG A 181 21.15 4.29 2.70
C ARG A 181 19.73 3.78 2.49
N ALA A 182 18.84 4.04 3.45
CA ALA A 182 17.43 3.65 3.34
C ALA A 182 16.75 4.27 2.12
N VAL A 183 17.06 5.52 1.76
CA VAL A 183 16.54 6.16 0.53
C VAL A 183 17.04 5.43 -0.71
N VAL A 184 18.34 5.14 -0.80
CA VAL A 184 18.93 4.45 -1.95
C VAL A 184 18.31 3.06 -2.13
N GLU A 185 18.15 2.30 -1.05
CA GLU A 185 17.45 1.00 -1.05
C GLU A 185 15.99 1.12 -1.50
N THR A 186 15.28 2.12 -0.96
CA THR A 186 13.86 2.37 -1.27
C THR A 186 13.68 2.70 -2.75
N LEU A 187 14.53 3.56 -3.30
CA LEU A 187 14.45 3.95 -4.70
C LEU A 187 14.91 2.84 -5.65
N ALA A 188 15.68 1.87 -5.17
CA ALA A 188 16.02 0.67 -5.92
C ALA A 188 14.95 -0.43 -5.85
N SER A 189 13.83 -0.22 -5.15
CA SER A 189 12.76 -1.22 -5.02
C SER A 189 12.01 -1.51 -6.32
N ARG A 190 12.05 -0.60 -7.29
CA ARG A 190 11.30 -0.69 -8.56
C ARG A 190 11.89 0.18 -9.64
N LYS A 191 11.59 -0.17 -10.90
CA LYS A 191 12.13 0.48 -12.09
C LYS A 191 11.81 1.98 -12.17
N SER A 192 10.57 2.39 -11.88
CA SER A 192 10.14 3.80 -11.92
C SER A 192 10.97 4.69 -10.98
N TYR A 193 11.18 4.24 -9.75
CA TYR A 193 11.99 4.94 -8.76
C TYR A 193 13.48 4.89 -9.09
N ALA A 194 13.97 3.74 -9.55
CA ALA A 194 15.37 3.54 -9.92
C ALA A 194 15.81 4.51 -11.02
N ARG A 195 14.93 4.82 -11.97
CA ARG A 195 15.19 5.87 -12.99
C ARG A 195 15.42 7.25 -12.39
N SER A 196 14.69 7.59 -11.32
CA SER A 196 14.88 8.87 -10.61
C SER A 196 16.18 8.89 -9.80
N LEU A 197 16.54 7.76 -9.19
CA LEU A 197 17.83 7.60 -8.52
C LEU A 197 19.00 7.69 -9.52
N LEU A 198 18.88 7.08 -10.69
CA LEU A 198 19.88 7.18 -11.76
C LEU A 198 20.12 8.63 -12.19
N LYS A 199 19.05 9.42 -12.36
CA LYS A 199 19.17 10.87 -12.64
C LYS A 199 19.85 11.62 -11.48
N ALA A 200 19.65 11.20 -10.24
CA ALA A 200 20.30 11.82 -9.09
C ALA A 200 21.80 11.47 -9.00
N LEU A 201 22.17 10.24 -9.37
CA LEU A 201 23.57 9.81 -9.52
C LEU A 201 24.29 10.59 -10.63
N ASP A 202 23.65 10.71 -11.79
CA ASP A 202 24.16 11.43 -12.96
C ASP A 202 24.44 12.91 -12.65
N ARG A 203 23.56 13.54 -11.87
CA ARG A 203 23.70 14.93 -11.42
C ARG A 203 24.60 15.10 -10.18
N GLY A 204 25.24 14.04 -9.69
CA GLY A 204 26.11 14.08 -8.51
C GLY A 204 25.39 14.35 -7.18
N LYS A 205 24.05 14.30 -7.15
CA LYS A 205 23.26 14.52 -5.93
C LYS A 205 23.32 13.35 -4.96
N VAL A 206 23.47 12.14 -5.50
CA VAL A 206 23.80 10.93 -4.76
C VAL A 206 25.19 10.51 -5.22
N ALA A 207 26.12 10.32 -4.30
CA ALA A 207 27.46 9.90 -4.69
C ALA A 207 27.50 8.39 -4.96
N LYS A 208 28.34 7.95 -5.91
CA LYS A 208 28.44 6.52 -6.27
C LYS A 208 28.82 5.63 -5.09
N ASN A 209 29.68 6.12 -4.19
CA ASN A 209 30.10 5.42 -2.97
C ASN A 209 28.99 5.31 -1.91
N GLU A 210 27.90 6.08 -2.03
CA GLU A 210 26.71 5.95 -1.19
C GLU A 210 25.76 4.85 -1.68
N VAL A 211 26.03 4.22 -2.83
CA VAL A 211 25.28 3.07 -3.34
C VAL A 211 25.96 1.77 -2.89
N PRO A 212 25.34 0.99 -1.99
CA PRO A 212 25.90 -0.29 -1.59
C PRO A 212 25.99 -1.26 -2.78
N ALA A 213 26.99 -2.14 -2.79
CA ALA A 213 27.21 -3.07 -3.90
C ALA A 213 26.01 -3.97 -4.21
N TYR A 214 25.22 -4.37 -3.21
CA TYR A 214 23.99 -5.15 -3.44
C TYR A 214 22.90 -4.31 -4.11
N VAL A 215 22.80 -3.02 -3.80
CA VAL A 215 21.88 -2.09 -4.45
C VAL A 215 22.32 -1.83 -5.89
N ALA A 216 23.61 -1.62 -6.13
CA ALA A 216 24.15 -1.45 -7.49
C ALA A 216 23.81 -2.64 -8.40
N ARG A 217 23.91 -3.87 -7.88
CA ARG A 217 23.46 -5.08 -8.62
C ARG A 217 21.97 -5.08 -8.90
N SER A 218 21.14 -4.73 -7.91
CA SER A 218 19.69 -4.61 -8.11
C SER A 218 19.35 -3.55 -9.18
N LEU A 219 20.01 -2.40 -9.15
CA LEU A 219 19.84 -1.34 -10.14
C LEU A 219 20.30 -1.77 -11.54
N LYS A 220 21.41 -2.51 -11.65
CA LYS A 220 21.84 -3.14 -12.91
C LYS A 220 20.77 -4.11 -13.44
N THR A 221 20.16 -4.93 -12.58
CA THR A 221 19.05 -5.81 -13.00
C THR A 221 17.83 -5.01 -13.47
N LEU A 222 17.48 -3.90 -12.81
CA LEU A 222 16.29 -3.11 -13.13
C LEU A 222 16.44 -2.21 -14.37
N LEU A 223 17.64 -1.67 -14.60
CA LEU A 223 17.91 -0.61 -15.59
C LEU A 223 18.92 -1.01 -16.67
N GLY A 224 19.68 -2.10 -16.48
CA GLY A 224 20.66 -2.59 -17.44
C GLY A 224 21.75 -1.58 -17.79
N LYS A 225 22.06 -1.48 -19.08
CA LYS A 225 23.14 -0.64 -19.63
C LYS A 225 22.99 0.85 -19.29
N GLU A 226 21.77 1.35 -19.10
CA GLU A 226 21.54 2.75 -18.70
C GLU A 226 22.16 3.06 -17.34
N PHE A 227 22.08 2.13 -16.40
CA PHE A 227 22.70 2.28 -15.09
C PHE A 227 24.23 2.22 -15.18
N GLU A 228 24.77 1.26 -15.92
CA GLU A 228 26.23 1.09 -16.08
C GLU A 228 26.90 2.30 -16.73
N LYS A 229 26.23 2.99 -17.67
CA LYS A 229 26.75 4.22 -18.28
C LYS A 229 27.03 5.33 -17.25
N VAL A 230 26.18 5.45 -16.23
CA VAL A 230 26.32 6.49 -15.20
C VAL A 230 27.17 5.99 -14.03
N TYR A 231 26.88 4.79 -13.54
CA TYR A 231 27.50 4.22 -12.35
C TYR A 231 28.91 3.71 -12.63
N GLY A 232 29.14 3.10 -13.79
CA GLY A 232 30.32 2.33 -14.13
C GLY A 232 30.07 0.83 -14.00
N GLU A 233 31.14 0.04 -14.17
CA GLU A 233 31.08 -1.41 -14.06
C GLU A 233 30.64 -1.84 -12.66
N VAL A 234 29.58 -2.65 -12.58
CA VAL A 234 29.09 -3.18 -11.32
C VAL A 234 29.85 -4.45 -11.00
N ARG A 235 30.60 -4.42 -9.89
CA ARG A 235 31.34 -5.59 -9.41
C ARG A 235 30.41 -6.79 -9.21
N GLU A 236 30.69 -7.85 -9.97
CA GLU A 236 30.02 -9.12 -9.83
C GLU A 236 30.30 -9.75 -8.45
N VAL A 237 29.38 -10.61 -8.02
CA VAL A 237 29.61 -11.45 -6.84
C VAL A 237 30.79 -12.36 -7.15
N SER A 238 31.76 -12.48 -6.22
CA SER A 238 32.92 -13.36 -6.45
C SER A 238 32.47 -14.77 -6.83
N ALA A 239 33.22 -15.45 -7.70
CA ALA A 239 32.87 -16.78 -8.20
C ALA A 239 32.53 -17.76 -7.06
N ASP A 240 33.24 -17.68 -5.94
CA ASP A 240 33.01 -18.53 -4.76
C ASP A 240 31.67 -18.24 -4.09
N LYS A 241 31.29 -16.97 -3.94
CA LYS A 241 29.98 -16.59 -3.40
C LYS A 241 28.86 -16.91 -4.39
N GLY A 242 29.13 -16.83 -5.70
CA GLY A 242 28.23 -17.29 -6.75
C GLY A 242 27.94 -18.79 -6.63
N LYS A 243 28.97 -19.62 -6.47
CA LYS A 243 28.85 -21.06 -6.23
C LYS A 243 28.04 -21.35 -4.95
N LEU A 244 28.33 -20.64 -3.86
CA LEU A 244 27.57 -20.78 -2.61
C LEU A 244 26.09 -20.43 -2.80
N MET A 245 25.79 -19.33 -3.51
CA MET A 245 24.42 -18.93 -3.81
C MET A 245 23.69 -19.99 -4.63
N VAL A 246 24.32 -20.56 -5.65
CA VAL A 246 23.75 -21.66 -6.45
C VAL A 246 23.49 -22.87 -5.55
N GLN A 247 24.45 -23.26 -4.71
CA GLN A 247 24.33 -24.38 -3.78
C GLN A 247 23.17 -24.20 -2.79
N TYR A 248 23.05 -23.02 -2.16
CA TYR A 248 21.96 -22.74 -1.23
C TYR A 248 20.61 -22.63 -1.93
N LYS A 249 20.54 -22.01 -3.11
CA LYS A 249 19.30 -21.98 -3.91
C LYS A 249 18.83 -23.40 -4.25
N ALA A 250 19.74 -24.27 -4.69
CA ALA A 250 19.40 -25.66 -4.99
C ALA A 250 18.84 -26.39 -3.76
N LYS A 251 19.37 -26.14 -2.56
CA LYS A 251 18.84 -26.70 -1.30
C LYS A 251 17.45 -26.15 -0.96
N ILE A 252 17.29 -24.82 -0.99
CA ILE A 252 16.05 -24.12 -0.58
C ILE A 252 14.92 -24.29 -1.59
N LEU A 253 15.23 -24.50 -2.87
CA LEU A 253 14.24 -24.72 -3.93
C LEU A 253 14.09 -26.20 -4.29
N SER A 254 14.73 -27.11 -3.55
CA SER A 254 14.57 -28.54 -3.78
C SER A 254 13.15 -29.00 -3.43
N PRO A 255 12.60 -30.03 -4.12
CA PRO A 255 11.30 -30.62 -3.75
C PRO A 255 11.27 -31.13 -2.30
N ALA A 256 12.42 -31.43 -1.69
CA ALA A 256 12.51 -31.82 -0.29
C ALA A 256 11.99 -30.73 0.67
N MET A 257 12.01 -29.46 0.27
CA MET A 257 11.44 -28.36 1.06
C MET A 257 9.93 -28.42 1.20
N GLU A 258 9.21 -29.14 0.31
CA GLU A 258 7.77 -29.38 0.48
C GLU A 258 7.46 -30.21 1.72
N LYS A 259 8.43 -31.03 2.16
CA LYS A 259 8.34 -31.86 3.37
C LYS A 259 9.07 -31.26 4.57
N ALA A 260 9.47 -29.98 4.49
CA ALA A 260 10.18 -29.34 5.58
C ALA A 260 9.27 -29.12 6.81
N ASP A 261 9.82 -29.36 8.00
CA ASP A 261 9.13 -29.18 9.27
C ASP A 261 9.51 -27.83 9.90
N ALA A 262 8.55 -26.89 9.90
CA ALA A 262 8.74 -25.56 10.45
C ALA A 262 9.02 -25.57 11.97
N SER A 263 8.46 -26.52 12.72
CA SER A 263 8.68 -26.67 14.16
C SER A 263 10.12 -27.11 14.44
N ARG A 264 10.65 -28.05 13.66
CA ARG A 264 12.09 -28.42 13.73
C ARG A 264 12.99 -27.26 13.31
N GLY A 265 12.61 -26.51 12.28
CA GLY A 265 13.31 -25.28 11.88
C GLY A 265 13.39 -24.25 13.01
N ARG A 266 12.28 -24.04 13.73
CA ARG A 266 12.24 -23.18 14.93
C ARG A 266 13.20 -23.64 16.01
N ALA A 267 13.28 -24.94 16.29
CA ALA A 267 14.22 -25.47 17.28
C ALA A 267 15.69 -25.22 16.91
N ILE A 268 16.05 -25.34 15.62
CA ILE A 268 17.40 -25.00 15.14
C ILE A 268 17.66 -23.49 15.30
N TYR A 269 16.70 -22.65 14.92
CA TYR A 269 16.82 -21.21 15.07
C TYR A 269 17.01 -20.80 16.55
N GLN A 270 16.20 -21.37 17.44
CA GLN A 270 16.29 -21.12 18.89
C GLN A 270 17.68 -21.46 19.44
N ARG A 271 18.26 -22.58 19.01
CA ARG A 271 19.61 -22.98 19.44
C ARG A 271 20.71 -22.09 18.89
N THR A 272 20.63 -21.72 17.61
CA THR A 272 21.78 -21.16 16.89
C THR A 272 21.74 -19.64 16.78
N CYS A 273 20.55 -19.06 16.65
CA CYS A 273 20.37 -17.66 16.26
C CYS A 273 19.67 -16.83 17.35
N ALA A 274 18.78 -17.45 18.14
CA ALA A 274 17.93 -16.71 19.08
C ALA A 274 18.70 -16.11 20.27
N ALA A 275 19.95 -16.48 20.51
CA ALA A 275 20.81 -15.77 21.46
C ALA A 275 20.96 -14.27 21.09
N CYS A 276 20.91 -13.94 19.80
CA CYS A 276 21.20 -12.60 19.27
C CYS A 276 20.05 -12.00 18.42
N HIS A 277 19.14 -12.80 17.89
CA HIS A 277 18.11 -12.32 16.96
C HIS A 277 16.70 -12.70 17.42
N VAL A 278 15.82 -11.72 17.52
CA VAL A 278 14.40 -11.92 17.84
C VAL A 278 13.63 -12.45 16.64
N MET A 279 12.89 -13.55 16.82
CA MET A 279 11.91 -14.06 15.86
C MET A 279 10.63 -14.49 16.60
N TYR A 280 9.46 -14.05 16.11
CA TYR A 280 8.16 -14.28 16.76
C TYR A 280 8.06 -13.82 18.23
N GLY A 281 8.85 -12.81 18.62
CA GLY A 281 8.84 -12.28 19.98
C GLY A 281 9.80 -12.97 20.95
N GLU A 282 10.48 -14.05 20.52
CA GLU A 282 11.48 -14.78 21.31
C GLU A 282 12.91 -14.50 20.80
N GLY A 283 13.87 -14.38 21.72
CA GLY A 283 15.30 -14.21 21.44
C GLY A 283 15.91 -12.95 22.06
N GLY A 284 17.23 -12.79 21.92
CA GLY A 284 18.00 -11.66 22.43
C GLY A 284 17.79 -10.38 21.62
N LYS A 285 17.71 -9.24 22.31
CA LYS A 285 17.83 -7.89 21.74
C LYS A 285 19.22 -7.35 22.10
N ILE A 286 20.18 -7.60 21.21
CA ILE A 286 21.51 -6.98 21.24
C ILE A 286 21.51 -5.64 20.52
#